data_AF-A0A1Q5Q9A5-F1
#
_entry.id   AF-A0A1Q5Q9A5-F1
#
_cell.length_a   1.000
_cell.length_b   1.000
_cell.length_c   1.000
_cell.angle_alpha   90.00
_cell.angle_beta   90.00
_cell.angle_gamma   90.00
#
_symmetry.space_group_name_H-M   'P 1'
#
loop_
_entity.id
_entity.type
_entity.pdbx_description
1 polymer ?
#
loop_
_entity_poly.entity_id
_entity_poly.type
_entity_poly.pdbx_seq_one_letter_code
_entity_poly.pdbx_strand_id
1 'polypeptide(L)'
;MSNREEREAEDRYEAENDPAPVPSTPIDNSYVGETNSDLAKFAPVQRDEDDYDDPVQPPYSNSNEQLEQDEREAIDQSNVLYGDRLRHTQPRTANAYNEGPNEDDLPGDVSQGLTGISNAGRAVE
;
A
#
# COMPACT_ATOMS: atom_id res chain seq x y z
N MET A 1 21.74 -36.67 31.55
CA MET A 1 21.87 -37.97 30.84
C MET A 1 20.69 -38.80 31.29
N SER A 2 19.69 -38.98 30.43
CA SER A 2 18.48 -39.75 30.76
C SER A 2 18.83 -41.22 30.98
N ASN A 3 18.20 -41.83 31.99
CA ASN A 3 18.37 -43.25 32.27
C ASN A 3 17.55 -44.10 31.26
N ARG A 4 17.75 -45.43 31.29
CA ARG A 4 17.10 -46.33 30.31
C ARG A 4 15.57 -46.32 30.43
N GLU A 5 15.07 -46.26 31.66
CA GLU A 5 13.64 -46.26 31.95
C GLU A 5 12.97 -44.96 31.49
N GLU A 6 13.66 -43.82 31.66
CA GLU A 6 13.24 -42.52 31.15
C GLU A 6 13.16 -42.52 29.64
N ARG A 7 14.16 -43.08 28.95
CA ARG A 7 14.14 -43.15 27.48
C ARG A 7 12.99 -44.02 26.95
N GLU A 8 12.75 -45.17 27.57
CA GLU A 8 11.64 -46.06 27.19
C GLU A 8 10.26 -45.46 27.55
N ALA A 9 10.20 -44.53 28.51
CA ALA A 9 8.99 -43.78 28.84
C ALA A 9 8.77 -42.62 27.87
N GLU A 10 9.83 -41.91 27.49
CA GLU A 10 9.84 -40.87 26.46
C GLU A 10 9.43 -41.46 25.10
N ASP A 11 10.02 -42.57 24.66
CA ASP A 11 9.69 -43.25 23.40
C ASP A 11 8.21 -43.68 23.34
N ARG A 12 7.63 -44.09 24.47
CA ARG A 12 6.21 -44.45 24.59
C ARG A 12 5.30 -43.22 24.57
N TYR A 13 5.70 -42.16 25.28
CA TYR A 13 4.99 -40.90 25.28
C TYR A 13 4.97 -40.29 23.88
N GLU A 14 6.10 -40.31 23.17
CA GLU A 14 6.18 -39.91 21.77
C GLU A 14 5.27 -40.81 20.93
N ALA A 15 5.42 -42.13 20.92
CA ALA A 15 4.58 -43.01 20.08
C ALA A 15 3.05 -42.83 20.27
N GLU A 16 2.60 -42.47 21.47
CA GLU A 16 1.19 -42.20 21.78
C GLU A 16 0.74 -40.77 21.43
N ASN A 17 1.66 -39.79 21.42
CA ASN A 17 1.35 -38.37 21.21
C ASN A 17 1.90 -37.79 19.87
N ASP A 18 2.77 -38.50 19.15
CA ASP A 18 3.43 -38.06 17.91
C ASP A 18 2.55 -38.09 16.65
N PRO A 19 1.39 -38.78 16.61
CA PRO A 19 0.42 -38.53 15.55
C PRO A 19 -0.77 -37.74 16.11
N ALA A 20 -0.53 -36.48 16.47
CA ALA A 20 -1.55 -35.48 16.22
C ALA A 20 -1.32 -34.98 14.78
N PRO A 21 -2.02 -35.50 13.75
CA PRO A 21 -2.23 -34.66 12.59
C PRO A 21 -2.91 -33.42 13.16
N VAL A 22 -2.20 -32.29 13.20
CA VAL A 22 -2.88 -31.01 13.36
C VAL A 22 -3.96 -31.09 12.30
N PRO A 23 -5.26 -31.17 12.67
CA PRO A 23 -6.29 -31.20 11.66
C PRO A 23 -6.01 -29.97 10.84
N SER A 24 -5.72 -30.16 9.54
CA SER A 24 -5.51 -29.05 8.62
C SER A 24 -6.61 -28.07 8.94
N THR A 25 -6.26 -26.83 9.30
CA THR A 25 -7.24 -25.79 9.60
C THR A 25 -8.33 -25.89 8.53
N PRO A 26 -9.60 -26.05 8.93
CA PRO A 26 -10.65 -26.10 7.92
C PRO A 26 -10.52 -24.83 7.08
N ILE A 27 -10.56 -25.02 5.77
CA ILE A 27 -10.63 -23.92 4.79
C ILE A 27 -11.68 -22.93 5.27
N ASP A 28 -11.23 -21.74 5.65
CA ASP A 28 -12.08 -20.69 6.22
C ASP A 28 -12.05 -19.45 5.34
N ASN A 29 -12.96 -19.39 4.38
CA ASN A 29 -13.12 -18.22 3.52
C ASN A 29 -14.16 -17.23 4.08
N SER A 30 -14.46 -17.25 5.39
CA SER A 30 -15.44 -16.33 5.99
C SER A 30 -15.03 -14.86 5.91
N TYR A 31 -13.74 -14.59 5.74
CA TYR A 31 -13.19 -13.26 5.51
C TYR A 31 -13.31 -12.79 4.05
N VAL A 32 -13.65 -13.69 3.11
CA VAL A 32 -13.80 -13.38 1.69
C VAL A 32 -15.17 -12.79 1.42
N GLY A 33 -15.17 -11.50 1.14
CA GLY A 33 -16.35 -10.73 0.84
C GLY A 33 -16.44 -9.51 1.74
N GLU A 34 -16.64 -8.35 1.12
CA GLU A 34 -16.88 -7.12 1.85
C GLU A 34 -18.38 -6.99 2.13
N THR A 35 -18.75 -6.91 3.41
CA THR A 35 -20.15 -6.74 3.82
C THR A 35 -20.75 -5.43 3.31
N ASN A 36 -19.90 -4.43 3.07
CA ASN A 36 -20.29 -3.17 2.46
C ASN A 36 -20.19 -3.22 0.93
N SER A 37 -21.34 -3.24 0.24
CA SER A 37 -21.41 -3.29 -1.23
C SER A 37 -20.64 -2.17 -1.96
N ASP A 38 -20.41 -1.03 -1.30
CA ASP A 38 -19.65 0.07 -1.88
C ASP A 38 -18.13 -0.16 -1.83
N LEU A 39 -17.64 -0.93 -0.86
CA LEU A 39 -16.22 -1.24 -0.67
C LEU A 39 -15.79 -2.53 -1.40
N ALA A 40 -16.73 -3.42 -1.71
CA ALA A 40 -16.49 -4.68 -2.42
C ALA A 40 -15.75 -4.52 -3.77
N LYS A 41 -15.83 -3.33 -4.38
CA LYS A 41 -15.22 -2.98 -5.67
C LYS A 41 -13.77 -2.51 -5.54
N PHE A 42 -13.35 -2.11 -4.33
CA PHE A 42 -12.07 -1.44 -4.10
C PHE A 42 -11.04 -2.34 -3.41
N ALA A 43 -11.48 -3.36 -2.67
CA ALA A 43 -10.61 -4.31 -1.98
C ALA A 43 -11.12 -5.75 -2.18
N PRO A 44 -10.85 -6.38 -3.34
CA PRO A 44 -11.13 -7.79 -3.50
C PRO A 44 -10.20 -8.59 -2.57
N VAL A 45 -10.79 -9.32 -1.63
CA VAL A 45 -10.06 -10.24 -0.77
C VAL A 45 -10.07 -11.62 -1.43
N GLN A 46 -8.90 -12.19 -1.68
CA GLN A 46 -8.73 -13.51 -2.30
C GLN A 46 -8.93 -14.63 -1.28
N ARG A 47 -9.41 -15.79 -1.71
CA ARG A 47 -9.52 -16.99 -0.86
C ARG A 47 -8.15 -17.63 -0.66
N ASP A 48 -8.03 -18.42 0.40
CA ASP A 48 -6.79 -19.14 0.72
C ASP A 48 -6.42 -20.15 -0.39
N GLU A 49 -7.40 -20.72 -1.09
CA GLU A 49 -7.17 -21.69 -2.17
C GLU A 49 -7.13 -21.07 -3.56
N ASP A 50 -7.38 -19.76 -3.69
CA ASP A 50 -7.32 -19.13 -4.99
C ASP A 50 -5.86 -19.07 -5.46
N ASP A 51 -5.64 -19.39 -6.74
CA ASP A 51 -4.33 -19.18 -7.36
C ASP A 51 -3.98 -17.69 -7.28
N TYR A 52 -2.76 -17.39 -6.84
CA TYR A 52 -2.22 -16.03 -6.85
C TYR A 52 -1.22 -15.86 -7.98
N ASP A 53 -1.23 -14.68 -8.59
CA ASP A 53 -0.20 -14.32 -9.56
C ASP A 53 1.11 -14.12 -8.81
N ASP A 54 2.05 -15.05 -8.96
CA ASP A 54 3.42 -14.86 -8.47
C ASP A 54 4.15 -13.90 -9.42
N PRO A 55 4.56 -12.70 -8.96
CA PRO A 55 5.33 -11.78 -9.77
C PRO A 55 6.73 -12.33 -10.09
N VAL A 56 7.17 -13.37 -9.39
CA VAL A 56 8.43 -14.05 -9.64
C VAL A 56 8.20 -15.21 -10.60
N GLN A 57 8.88 -15.18 -11.73
CA GLN A 57 8.88 -16.23 -12.75
C GLN A 57 10.28 -16.86 -12.88
N PRO A 58 10.66 -17.81 -12.00
CA PRO A 58 11.90 -18.55 -12.19
C PRO A 58 11.85 -19.38 -13.48
N PRO A 59 12.96 -19.52 -14.24
CA PRO A 59 14.31 -19.05 -13.93
C PRO A 59 14.61 -17.62 -14.41
N TYR A 60 13.64 -16.96 -15.07
CA TYR A 60 13.87 -15.67 -15.72
C TYR A 60 14.02 -14.53 -14.69
N SER A 61 13.16 -14.52 -13.67
CA SER A 61 13.28 -13.58 -12.55
C SER A 61 14.58 -13.82 -11.81
N ASN A 62 15.44 -12.81 -11.76
CA ASN A 62 16.81 -12.88 -11.22
C ASN A 62 17.82 -13.63 -12.11
N SER A 63 17.66 -13.52 -13.43
CA SER A 63 18.65 -13.99 -14.41
C SER A 63 19.52 -12.86 -14.95
N ASN A 64 20.73 -13.19 -15.42
CA ASN A 64 21.59 -12.23 -16.13
C ASN A 64 20.95 -11.73 -17.42
N GLU A 65 20.15 -12.58 -18.09
CA GLU A 65 19.45 -12.21 -19.32
C GLU A 65 18.44 -11.07 -19.10
N GLN A 66 17.77 -11.08 -17.95
CA GLN A 66 16.89 -9.98 -17.52
C GLN A 66 17.69 -8.69 -17.31
N LEU A 67 18.79 -8.74 -16.54
CA LEU A 67 19.64 -7.57 -16.31
C LEU A 67 20.16 -6.95 -17.61
N GLU A 68 20.59 -7.77 -18.55
CA GLU A 68 21.05 -7.27 -19.86
C GLU A 68 19.94 -6.62 -20.69
N GLN A 69 18.69 -7.10 -20.57
CA GLN A 69 17.53 -6.47 -21.21
C GLN A 69 17.23 -5.12 -20.57
N ASP A 70 17.19 -5.07 -19.25
CA ASP A 70 16.95 -3.85 -18.48
C ASP A 70 18.03 -2.80 -18.77
N GLU A 71 19.31 -3.19 -18.84
CA GLU A 71 20.41 -2.29 -19.19
C GLU A 71 20.28 -1.72 -20.61
N ARG A 72 19.84 -2.54 -21.57
CA ARG A 72 19.59 -2.07 -22.94
C ARG A 72 18.43 -1.08 -22.98
N GLU A 73 17.34 -1.35 -22.25
CA GLU A 73 16.19 -0.45 -22.17
C GLU A 73 16.54 0.87 -21.47
N ALA A 74 17.32 0.80 -20.38
CA ALA A 74 17.70 1.97 -19.60
C ALA A 74 18.61 2.94 -20.37
N ILE A 75 19.44 2.43 -21.28
CA ILE A 75 20.31 3.23 -22.14
C ILE A 75 19.58 3.72 -23.40
N ASP A 76 18.43 3.13 -23.74
CA ASP A 76 17.66 3.54 -24.90
C ASP A 76 17.05 4.93 -24.70
N GLN A 77 17.69 5.92 -25.33
CA GLN A 77 17.25 7.29 -25.30
C GLN A 77 15.86 7.45 -25.94
N SER A 78 15.42 6.52 -26.78
CA SER A 78 14.11 6.57 -27.46
C SER A 78 12.93 6.57 -26.49
N ASN A 79 13.12 5.96 -25.31
CA ASN A 79 12.15 5.92 -24.21
C ASN A 79 12.12 7.21 -23.38
N VAL A 80 13.10 8.10 -23.57
CA VAL A 80 13.10 9.42 -22.92
C VAL A 80 12.07 10.29 -23.62
N LEU A 81 11.15 10.87 -22.85
CA LEU A 81 10.19 11.84 -23.36
C LEU A 81 10.93 13.01 -24.03
N TYR A 82 10.98 13.01 -25.36
CA TYR A 82 11.59 14.08 -26.13
C TYR A 82 10.65 15.28 -26.20
N GLY A 83 11.21 16.47 -25.92
CA GLY A 83 10.49 17.74 -26.03
C GLY A 83 10.68 18.63 -24.80
N ASP A 84 9.90 19.70 -24.73
CA ASP A 84 9.88 20.56 -23.56
C ASP A 84 9.21 19.80 -22.40
N ARG A 85 9.90 19.68 -21.28
CA ARG A 85 9.44 18.91 -20.10
C ARG A 85 8.10 19.43 -19.56
N LEU A 86 7.77 20.66 -19.92
CA LEU A 86 6.60 21.38 -19.48
C LEU A 86 5.44 21.10 -20.42
N ARG A 87 4.32 20.65 -19.86
CA ARG A 87 3.04 20.74 -20.56
C ARG A 87 2.75 22.23 -20.71
N HIS A 88 3.01 22.80 -21.89
CA HIS A 88 2.82 24.21 -22.27
C HIS A 88 1.36 24.70 -22.21
N THR A 89 0.60 24.19 -21.26
CA THR A 89 -0.78 24.56 -21.01
C THR A 89 -0.78 26.02 -20.65
N GLN A 90 -1.24 26.85 -21.58
CA GLN A 90 -1.42 28.26 -21.31
C GLN A 90 -2.51 28.41 -20.24
N PRO A 91 -2.33 29.35 -19.31
CA PRO A 91 -3.32 29.60 -18.28
C PRO A 91 -4.66 29.96 -18.91
N ARG A 92 -5.74 29.33 -18.43
CA ARG A 92 -7.09 29.45 -19.00
C ARG A 92 -7.78 30.77 -18.65
N THR A 93 -7.17 31.61 -17.83
CA THR A 93 -7.72 32.89 -17.40
C THR A 93 -6.95 34.01 -18.09
N ALA A 94 -7.65 35.11 -18.43
CA ALA A 94 -7.01 36.29 -19.06
C ALA A 94 -5.89 36.90 -18.20
N ASN A 95 -5.91 36.63 -16.90
CA ASN A 95 -4.95 37.17 -15.94
C ASN A 95 -3.74 36.24 -15.70
N ALA A 96 -3.63 35.11 -16.41
CA ALA A 96 -2.56 34.11 -16.32
C ALA A 96 -2.41 33.43 -14.93
N TYR A 97 -2.15 34.20 -13.89
CA TYR A 97 -2.10 33.82 -12.49
C TYR A 97 -2.83 34.91 -11.69
N ASN A 98 -3.87 34.54 -10.95
CA ASN A 98 -4.54 35.42 -10.01
C ASN A 98 -4.36 34.81 -8.63
N GLU A 99 -3.38 35.32 -7.87
CA GLU A 99 -3.11 34.90 -6.49
C GLU A 99 -4.18 35.43 -5.50
N GLY A 100 -5.17 36.16 -6.01
CA GLY A 100 -6.15 36.88 -5.21
C GLY A 100 -5.68 38.30 -4.87
N PRO A 101 -6.44 39.02 -4.04
CA PRO A 101 -6.06 40.33 -3.53
C PRO A 101 -4.81 40.22 -2.63
N ASN A 102 -3.95 41.25 -2.62
CA ASN A 102 -2.83 41.32 -1.68
C ASN A 102 -3.33 41.57 -0.25
N GLU A 103 -2.45 41.45 0.75
CA GLU A 103 -2.82 41.74 2.15
C GLU A 103 -3.35 43.17 2.35
N ASP A 104 -2.83 44.13 1.58
CA ASP A 104 -3.27 45.53 1.59
C ASP A 104 -4.63 45.75 0.91
N ASP A 105 -5.05 44.81 0.06
CA ASP A 105 -6.35 44.81 -0.62
C ASP A 105 -7.44 44.14 0.22
N LEU A 106 -7.09 43.58 1.38
CA LEU A 106 -8.05 42.99 2.30
C LEU A 106 -8.87 44.10 3.00
N PRO A 107 -10.18 43.87 3.20
CA PRO A 107 -11.01 44.73 4.05
C PRO A 107 -10.35 44.95 5.42
N GLY A 108 -10.40 46.18 5.94
CA GLY A 108 -9.69 46.55 7.17
C GLY A 108 -10.06 45.71 8.39
N ASP A 109 -11.29 45.23 8.44
CA ASP A 109 -11.78 44.29 9.46
C ASP A 109 -11.18 42.88 9.33
N VAL A 110 -10.75 42.47 8.14
CA VAL A 110 -10.05 41.19 7.91
C VAL A 110 -8.54 41.37 8.14
N SER A 111 -7.93 42.42 7.62
CA SER A 111 -6.48 42.67 7.78
C SER A 111 -6.07 42.96 9.23
N GLN A 112 -6.97 43.57 10.01
CA GLN A 112 -6.76 43.82 11.45
C GLN A 112 -7.20 42.66 12.34
N GLY A 113 -7.63 41.52 11.76
CA GLY A 113 -8.04 40.32 12.51
C GLY A 113 -9.32 40.49 13.34
N LEU A 114 -10.15 41.49 13.02
CA LEU A 114 -11.44 41.73 13.69
C LEU A 114 -12.51 40.74 13.23
N THR A 115 -12.34 40.15 12.05
CA THR A 115 -13.22 39.14 11.44
C THR A 115 -12.36 38.03 10.82
N GLY A 116 -12.86 36.78 10.77
CA GLY A 116 -12.14 35.64 10.18
C GLY A 116 -11.40 34.72 11.16
N ILE A 117 -11.50 34.94 12.48
CA ILE A 117 -11.01 34.00 13.49
C ILE A 117 -11.80 32.68 13.38
N SER A 118 -11.10 31.57 13.16
CA SER A 118 -11.66 30.23 13.40
C SER A 118 -12.18 30.20 14.85
N ASN A 119 -13.45 29.85 15.01
CA ASN A 119 -14.19 29.82 16.28
C ASN A 119 -13.64 28.72 17.22
N ALA A 120 -12.40 28.86 17.67
CA ALA A 120 -11.84 28.10 18.78
C ALA A 120 -12.18 28.88 20.06
N GLY A 121 -13.45 28.82 20.45
CA GLY A 121 -13.93 29.47 21.65
C GLY A 121 -13.17 28.97 22.88
N ARG A 122 -12.33 29.82 23.47
CA ARG A 122 -11.97 29.70 24.88
C ARG A 122 -12.82 30.71 25.63
N ALA A 123 -13.96 30.24 26.13
CA ALA A 123 -14.70 30.96 27.15
C ALA A 123 -13.77 31.20 28.34
N VAL A 124 -13.61 32.46 28.73
CA VAL A 124 -13.01 32.84 30.00
C VAL A 124 -14.09 33.62 30.73
N GLU A 125 -14.46 33.10 31.90
CA GLU A 125 -15.39 33.69 32.87
C GLU A 125 -15.04 35.15 33.23
#